data_AF-A0A935I9T2-F1
#
_entry.id   AF-A0A935I9T2-F1
#
_cell.length_a   1.000
_cell.length_b   1.000
_cell.length_c   1.000
_cell.angle_alpha   90.00
_cell.angle_beta   90.00
_cell.angle_gamma   90.00
#
_symmetry.space_group_name_H-M   'P 1'
#
loop_
_entity.id
_entity.type
_entity.pdbx_description
1 polymer ?
#
loop_
_entity_poly.entity_id
_entity_poly.type
_entity_poly.pdbx_seq_one_letter_code
_entity_poly.pdbx_strand_id
1 'polypeptide(L)'
;MGDAFFEFKDSVDIVLALSHLSKEEDAQLADLYREIKLIMGGHEHDHMNIELPTCRITKADANARTAYAHRFKYNTKTKQVQIQSELIALDASIALDGEVDQIVQEWKGIENKVMREMGFDPEQLLMILPTPIDVKETSTRNKPTYFGQMIARAMLRAAPKSECAFFNSGSIRMDDMIEKQLSQYDILRALPYGGGIVELDMPGSLLSKVLEAGWNNKSKGGFLQWANIERTPKYIWLINGKEIEPKRMYHVAVNDFLLTGNESGLEFFSAKNPDLQNINRAKPDDLSDIRRDIRLLIIDYIKKGGR
;
A
#
# COMPACT_ATOMS: atom_id res chain seq x y z
N MET A 1 12.86 -21.59 -10.98
CA MET A 1 14.32 -21.46 -11.19
C MET A 1 15.03 -22.82 -11.34
N GLY A 2 14.46 -23.92 -10.84
CA GLY A 2 15.02 -25.29 -10.87
C GLY A 2 15.73 -25.70 -12.17
N ASP A 3 14.98 -26.06 -13.21
CA ASP A 3 15.57 -26.71 -14.38
C ASP A 3 16.47 -25.75 -15.18
N ALA A 4 16.02 -24.51 -15.38
CA ALA A 4 16.79 -23.51 -16.11
C ALA A 4 18.18 -23.24 -15.48
N PHE A 5 18.29 -23.14 -14.16
CA PHE A 5 19.60 -22.91 -13.51
C PHE A 5 20.60 -24.02 -13.81
N PHE A 6 20.19 -25.29 -13.69
CA PHE A 6 21.08 -26.41 -13.92
C PHE A 6 21.45 -26.59 -15.40
N GLU A 7 20.60 -26.12 -16.32
CA GLU A 7 20.89 -26.14 -17.76
C GLU A 7 22.05 -25.20 -18.14
N PHE A 8 22.16 -24.02 -17.51
CA PHE A 8 23.17 -23.02 -17.92
C PHE A 8 24.35 -22.84 -16.96
N LYS A 9 24.26 -23.27 -15.69
CA LYS A 9 25.29 -22.94 -14.68
C LYS A 9 26.72 -23.32 -15.08
N ASP A 10 26.88 -24.40 -15.85
CA ASP A 10 28.19 -24.91 -16.28
C ASP A 10 28.66 -24.28 -17.62
N SER A 11 27.80 -23.45 -18.24
CA SER A 11 28.09 -22.71 -19.47
C SER A 11 28.46 -21.24 -19.24
N VAL A 12 28.46 -20.79 -17.99
CA VAL A 12 28.72 -19.40 -17.60
C VAL A 12 29.81 -19.30 -16.53
N ASP A 13 30.52 -18.18 -16.51
CA ASP A 13 31.59 -17.92 -15.54
C ASP A 13 31.09 -17.38 -14.20
N ILE A 14 29.96 -16.68 -14.20
CA ILE A 14 29.37 -16.01 -13.04
C ILE A 14 27.84 -16.13 -13.12
N VAL A 15 27.21 -16.47 -11.99
CA VAL A 15 25.76 -16.40 -11.84
C VAL A 15 25.40 -15.30 -10.84
N LEU A 16 24.54 -14.39 -11.29
CA LEU A 16 23.89 -13.37 -10.48
C LEU A 16 22.38 -13.60 -10.56
N ALA A 17 21.65 -13.30 -9.49
CA ALA A 17 20.20 -13.39 -9.49
C ALA A 17 19.57 -12.00 -9.36
N LEU A 18 18.47 -11.80 -10.08
CA LEU A 18 17.54 -10.70 -9.89
C LEU A 18 16.24 -11.30 -9.38
N SER A 19 15.76 -10.84 -8.23
CA SER A 19 14.58 -11.41 -7.58
C SER A 19 13.61 -10.33 -7.12
N HIS A 20 12.35 -10.73 -6.93
CA HIS A 20 11.36 -9.98 -6.17
C HIS A 20 10.77 -10.94 -5.13
N LEU A 21 11.64 -11.42 -4.27
CA LEU A 21 11.33 -12.34 -3.18
C LEU A 21 11.56 -11.64 -1.85
N SER A 22 10.97 -12.18 -0.79
CA SER A 22 11.32 -11.73 0.56
C SER A 22 12.80 -12.00 0.86
N LYS A 23 13.37 -11.28 1.83
CA LYS A 23 14.74 -11.51 2.31
C LYS A 23 14.94 -12.94 2.80
N GLU A 24 13.94 -13.56 3.41
CA GLU A 24 13.98 -14.96 3.84
C GLU A 24 14.03 -15.92 2.64
N GLU A 25 13.21 -15.68 1.62
CA GLU A 25 13.20 -16.48 0.39
C GLU A 25 14.48 -16.29 -0.43
N ASP A 26 15.05 -15.09 -0.47
CA ASP A 26 16.36 -14.86 -1.09
C ASP A 26 17.48 -15.58 -0.33
N ALA A 27 17.42 -15.62 1.01
CA ALA A 27 18.37 -16.39 1.80
C ALA A 27 18.23 -17.90 1.51
N GLN A 28 17.01 -18.40 1.37
CA GLN A 28 16.77 -19.79 0.94
C GLN A 28 17.32 -20.03 -0.48
N LEU A 29 17.08 -19.11 -1.42
CA LEU A 29 17.59 -19.20 -2.78
C LEU A 29 19.12 -19.27 -2.80
N ALA A 30 19.80 -18.44 -2.02
CA ALA A 30 21.25 -18.46 -1.88
C ALA A 30 21.79 -19.76 -1.26
N ASP A 31 21.01 -20.40 -0.38
CA ASP A 31 21.37 -21.67 0.25
C ASP A 31 21.24 -22.84 -0.74
N LEU A 32 20.16 -22.84 -1.53
CA LEU A 32 19.86 -23.82 -2.58
C LEU A 32 20.86 -23.75 -3.74
N TYR A 33 21.30 -22.56 -4.12
CA TYR A 33 22.15 -22.32 -5.30
C TYR A 33 23.44 -21.58 -4.93
N ARG A 34 24.43 -22.33 -4.42
CA ARG A 34 25.70 -21.80 -3.87
C ARG A 34 26.59 -21.10 -4.91
N GLU A 35 26.33 -21.32 -6.19
CA GLU A 35 27.01 -20.68 -7.31
C GLU A 35 26.58 -19.22 -7.49
N ILE A 36 25.41 -18.82 -7.00
CA ILE A 36 24.95 -17.43 -7.04
C ILE A 36 25.82 -16.60 -6.10
N LYS A 37 26.44 -15.55 -6.64
CA LYS A 37 27.38 -14.68 -5.89
C LYS A 37 26.76 -13.37 -5.42
N LEU A 38 25.69 -12.94 -6.09
CA LEU A 38 24.91 -11.77 -5.74
C LEU A 38 23.44 -12.02 -6.07
N ILE A 39 22.56 -11.67 -5.13
CA ILE A 39 21.13 -11.53 -5.36
C ILE A 39 20.80 -10.05 -5.26
N MET A 40 20.33 -9.49 -6.38
CA MET A 40 19.72 -8.16 -6.48
C MET A 40 18.22 -8.35 -6.24
N GLY A 41 17.77 -8.11 -5.00
CA GLY A 41 16.40 -8.41 -4.59
C GLY A 41 15.48 -7.18 -4.53
N GLY A 42 14.22 -7.41 -4.15
CA GLY A 42 13.18 -6.40 -3.95
C GLY A 42 12.23 -6.75 -2.80
N HIS A 43 10.93 -6.50 -2.92
CA HIS A 43 9.90 -6.85 -1.94
C HIS A 43 9.86 -6.06 -0.61
N GLU A 44 10.96 -5.91 0.13
CA GLU A 44 10.91 -5.27 1.46
C GLU A 44 10.65 -3.77 1.45
N HIS A 45 10.92 -3.11 0.32
CA HIS A 45 10.85 -1.65 0.16
C HIS A 45 11.85 -0.83 1.00
N ASP A 46 12.66 -1.50 1.83
CA ASP A 46 13.79 -0.93 2.56
C ASP A 46 15.11 -1.45 1.99
N HIS A 47 16.13 -0.59 1.95
CA HIS A 47 17.44 -1.06 1.51
C HIS A 47 18.08 -2.04 2.51
N MET A 48 18.88 -2.96 1.98
CA MET A 48 19.69 -3.86 2.81
C MET A 48 20.91 -4.39 2.05
N ASN A 49 21.92 -4.76 2.83
CA ASN A 49 23.11 -5.46 2.37
C ASN A 49 23.41 -6.60 3.35
N ILE A 50 23.12 -7.84 2.94
CA ILE A 50 23.30 -9.04 3.74
C ILE A 50 24.43 -9.86 3.14
N GLU A 51 25.48 -10.10 3.91
CA GLU A 51 26.56 -11.00 3.52
C GLU A 51 26.29 -12.41 4.05
N LEU A 52 26.11 -13.36 3.12
CA LEU A 52 26.03 -14.79 3.40
C LEU A 52 27.36 -15.46 3.02
N PRO A 53 27.64 -16.70 3.49
CA PRO A 53 28.92 -17.37 3.24
C PRO A 53 29.32 -17.49 1.75
N THR A 54 28.34 -17.62 0.85
CA THR A 54 28.59 -17.85 -0.58
C THR A 54 28.01 -16.77 -1.50
N CYS A 55 27.21 -15.84 -0.95
CA CYS A 55 26.41 -14.89 -1.72
C CYS A 55 26.24 -13.59 -0.93
N ARG A 56 26.17 -12.45 -1.62
CA ARG A 56 25.66 -11.20 -1.05
C ARG A 56 24.21 -10.98 -1.50
N ILE A 57 23.34 -10.50 -0.63
CA ILE A 57 21.99 -10.06 -0.99
C ILE A 57 21.93 -8.54 -0.82
N THR A 58 21.54 -7.83 -1.87
CA THR A 58 21.34 -6.38 -1.82
C THR A 58 19.98 -6.01 -2.34
N LYS A 59 19.30 -5.09 -1.66
CA LYS A 59 18.01 -4.51 -2.10
C LYS A 59 18.05 -3.01 -1.90
N ALA A 60 17.56 -2.24 -2.87
CA ALA A 60 17.43 -0.79 -2.72
C ALA A 60 16.08 -0.42 -2.09
N ASP A 61 15.97 0.81 -1.59
CA ASP A 61 14.70 1.34 -1.09
C ASP A 61 13.67 1.46 -2.23
N ALA A 62 12.39 1.40 -1.90
CA ALA A 62 11.32 1.69 -2.85
C ALA A 62 11.35 3.15 -3.36
N ASN A 63 10.59 3.41 -4.43
CA ASN A 63 10.42 4.73 -5.05
C ASN A 63 11.72 5.36 -5.57
N ALA A 64 12.71 4.54 -5.94
CA ALA A 64 13.99 4.99 -6.49
C ALA A 64 14.68 6.05 -5.59
N ARG A 65 14.55 5.91 -4.27
CA ARG A 65 15.27 6.77 -3.31
C ARG A 65 16.76 6.44 -3.23
N THR A 66 17.08 5.18 -3.51
CA THR A 66 18.45 4.69 -3.59
C THR A 66 18.60 3.76 -4.78
N ALA A 67 19.83 3.59 -5.24
CA ALA A 67 20.21 2.59 -6.22
C ALA A 67 21.51 1.91 -5.79
N TYR A 68 21.61 0.60 -6.02
CA TYR A 68 22.88 -0.08 -5.85
C TYR A 68 23.72 -0.01 -7.13
N ALA A 69 24.96 0.43 -7.00
CA ALA A 69 25.99 0.26 -8.02
C ALA A 69 26.85 -0.98 -7.66
N HIS A 70 26.75 -2.02 -8.49
CA HIS A 70 27.54 -3.24 -8.34
C HIS A 70 28.73 -3.21 -9.30
N ARG A 71 29.95 -3.28 -8.75
CA ARG A 71 31.20 -3.36 -9.50
C ARG A 71 31.82 -4.72 -9.30
N PHE A 72 32.09 -5.44 -10.37
CA PHE A 72 32.64 -6.79 -10.31
C PHE A 72 34.00 -6.89 -11.00
N LYS A 73 34.86 -7.75 -10.45
CA LYS A 73 36.11 -8.18 -11.07
C LYS A 73 36.12 -9.71 -11.12
N TYR A 74 36.42 -10.25 -12.29
CA TYR A 74 36.52 -11.69 -12.52
C TYR A 74 37.95 -12.08 -12.89
N ASN A 75 38.50 -13.08 -12.21
CA ASN A 75 39.79 -13.65 -12.56
C ASN A 75 39.59 -14.92 -13.39
N THR A 76 39.90 -14.85 -14.68
CA THR A 76 39.72 -15.97 -15.63
C THR A 76 40.62 -17.18 -15.36
N LYS A 77 41.69 -17.03 -14.57
CA LYS A 77 42.58 -18.13 -14.18
C LYS A 77 42.11 -18.84 -12.93
N THR A 78 41.75 -18.08 -11.89
CA THR A 78 41.32 -18.65 -10.59
C THR A 78 39.82 -18.88 -10.50
N LYS A 79 39.06 -18.38 -11.49
CA LYS A 79 37.59 -18.34 -11.52
C LYS A 79 36.96 -17.62 -10.33
N GLN A 80 37.73 -16.77 -9.63
CA GLN A 80 37.23 -16.00 -8.50
C GLN A 80 36.55 -14.72 -8.97
N VAL A 81 35.43 -14.40 -8.34
CA VAL A 81 34.73 -13.12 -8.50
C VAL A 81 34.87 -12.28 -7.24
N GLN A 82 35.13 -10.99 -7.41
CA GLN A 82 35.04 -9.99 -6.36
C GLN A 82 33.90 -9.03 -6.70
N ILE A 83 33.01 -8.78 -5.75
CA ILE A 83 31.83 -7.91 -5.93
C ILE A 83 31.89 -6.80 -4.88
N GLN A 84 31.91 -5.56 -5.33
CA GLN A 84 31.72 -4.38 -4.51
C GLN A 84 30.33 -3.80 -4.79
N SER A 85 29.54 -3.61 -3.74
CA SER A 85 28.19 -3.03 -3.84
C SER A 85 28.18 -1.71 -3.07
N GLU A 86 27.77 -0.64 -3.74
CA GLU A 86 27.65 0.70 -3.18
C GLU A 86 26.19 1.15 -3.25
N LEU A 87 25.62 1.54 -2.12
CA LEU A 87 24.29 2.14 -2.09
C LEU A 87 24.43 3.65 -2.34
N ILE A 88 23.77 4.13 -3.38
CA ILE A 88 23.79 5.53 -3.80
C ILE A 88 22.44 6.14 -3.48
N ALA A 89 22.43 7.24 -2.72
CA ALA A 89 21.23 8.04 -2.52
C ALA A 89 20.90 8.83 -3.80
N LEU A 90 19.64 8.74 -4.23
CA LEU A 90 19.11 9.48 -5.38
C LEU A 90 18.35 10.70 -4.87
N ASP A 91 19.11 11.71 -4.45
CA ASP A 91 18.59 12.96 -3.88
C ASP A 91 18.95 14.18 -4.73
N ALA A 92 18.67 15.38 -4.21
CA ALA A 92 18.90 16.64 -4.90
C ALA A 92 20.39 16.95 -5.21
N SER A 93 21.34 16.13 -4.72
CA SER A 93 22.75 16.24 -5.10
C SER A 93 23.03 15.69 -6.50
N ILE A 94 22.14 14.86 -7.06
CA ILE A 94 22.25 14.33 -8.41
C ILE A 94 21.43 15.21 -9.36
N ALA A 95 22.09 15.80 -10.35
CA ALA A 95 21.41 16.58 -11.37
C ALA A 95 20.48 15.68 -12.21
N LEU A 96 19.27 16.18 -12.49
CA LEU A 96 18.35 15.52 -13.41
C LEU A 96 18.94 15.54 -14.83
N ASP A 97 18.74 14.44 -15.55
CA ASP A 97 19.02 14.39 -16.98
C ASP A 97 17.99 15.26 -17.74
N GLY A 98 18.47 16.12 -18.63
CA GLY A 98 17.62 17.12 -19.30
C GLY A 98 16.59 16.53 -20.25
N GLU A 99 16.93 15.44 -20.97
CA GLU A 99 16.00 14.77 -21.88
C GLU A 99 14.95 13.98 -21.11
N VAL A 100 15.37 13.30 -20.04
CA VAL A 100 14.44 12.56 -19.15
C VAL A 100 13.53 13.51 -18.39
N ASP A 101 14.05 14.64 -17.87
CA ASP A 101 13.22 15.61 -17.15
C ASP A 101 12.16 16.21 -18.06
N GLN A 102 12.47 16.52 -19.32
CA GLN A 102 11.45 16.99 -20.28
C GLN A 102 10.29 16.00 -20.42
N ILE A 103 10.59 14.70 -20.56
CA ILE A 103 9.56 13.64 -20.62
C ILE A 103 8.76 13.60 -19.31
N VAL A 104 9.41 13.71 -18.16
CA VAL A 104 8.73 13.75 -16.85
C VAL A 104 7.79 14.96 -16.75
N GLN A 105 8.21 16.14 -17.20
CA GLN A 105 7.36 17.33 -17.18
C GLN A 105 6.15 17.20 -18.11
N GLU A 106 6.30 16.56 -19.27
CA GLU A 106 5.18 16.25 -20.17
C GLU A 106 4.14 15.35 -19.47
N TRP A 107 4.58 14.27 -18.82
CA TRP A 107 3.69 13.38 -18.07
C TRP A 107 3.01 14.09 -16.89
N LYS A 108 3.73 14.94 -16.15
CA LYS A 108 3.14 15.79 -15.10
C LYS A 108 2.09 16.76 -15.66
N GLY A 109 2.32 17.30 -16.87
CA GLY A 109 1.35 18.13 -17.57
C GLY A 109 0.05 17.37 -17.89
N ILE A 110 0.17 16.14 -18.38
CA ILE A 110 -0.97 15.26 -18.65
C ILE A 110 -1.71 14.92 -17.36
N GLU A 111 -0.97 14.52 -16.32
CA GLU A 111 -1.52 14.19 -15.00
C GLU A 111 -2.33 15.36 -14.43
N ASN A 112 -1.74 16.55 -14.38
CA ASN A 112 -2.42 17.76 -13.90
C ASN A 112 -3.68 18.08 -14.70
N LYS A 113 -3.64 17.92 -16.02
CA LYS A 113 -4.80 18.12 -16.89
C LYS A 113 -5.92 17.13 -16.53
N VAL A 114 -5.61 15.84 -16.43
CA VAL A 114 -6.59 14.79 -16.09
C VAL A 114 -7.19 15.02 -14.70
N MET A 115 -6.38 15.39 -13.72
CA MET A 115 -6.87 15.72 -12.36
C MET A 115 -7.86 16.88 -12.38
N ARG A 116 -7.58 17.94 -13.15
CA ARG A 116 -8.46 19.10 -13.30
C ARG A 116 -9.75 18.77 -14.05
N GLU A 117 -9.68 17.93 -15.09
CA GLU A 117 -10.87 17.44 -15.82
C GLU A 117 -11.80 16.61 -14.93
N MET A 118 -11.24 15.88 -13.95
CA MET A 118 -12.02 15.17 -12.91
C MET A 118 -12.62 16.11 -11.84
N GLY A 119 -12.34 17.41 -11.89
CA GLY A 119 -12.84 18.40 -10.94
C GLY A 119 -11.98 18.57 -9.67
N PHE A 120 -10.76 18.05 -9.67
CA PHE A 120 -9.81 18.27 -8.58
C PHE A 120 -8.88 19.45 -8.86
N ASP A 121 -8.34 20.03 -7.79
CA ASP A 121 -7.31 21.07 -7.88
C ASP A 121 -6.03 20.54 -7.22
N PRO A 122 -5.11 19.90 -7.99
CA PRO A 122 -3.96 19.19 -7.42
C PRO A 122 -3.05 20.10 -6.57
N GLU A 123 -2.96 21.37 -6.92
CA GLU A 123 -2.14 22.38 -6.23
C GLU A 123 -2.80 22.93 -4.96
N GLN A 124 -4.10 22.66 -4.74
CA GLN A 124 -4.78 23.15 -3.55
C GLN A 124 -4.23 22.48 -2.30
N LEU A 125 -3.61 23.28 -1.43
CA LEU A 125 -3.20 22.87 -0.10
C LEU A 125 -4.45 22.63 0.78
N LEU A 126 -4.47 21.46 1.43
CA LEU A 126 -5.52 21.04 2.34
C LEU A 126 -5.09 21.21 3.81
N MET A 127 -3.81 20.99 4.10
CA MET A 127 -3.28 21.05 5.47
C MET A 127 -1.79 21.39 5.48
N ILE A 128 -1.36 22.19 6.46
CA ILE A 128 0.06 22.30 6.84
C ILE A 128 0.33 21.25 7.93
N LEU A 129 1.39 20.47 7.73
CA LEU A 129 1.72 19.33 8.56
C LEU A 129 2.84 19.69 9.56
N PRO A 130 2.56 19.75 10.87
CA PRO A 130 3.60 19.97 11.87
C PRO A 130 4.51 18.75 12.04
N THR A 131 4.01 17.56 11.68
CA THR A 131 4.73 16.29 11.70
C THR A 131 4.42 15.52 10.41
N PRO A 132 5.38 14.79 9.84
CA PRO A 132 5.14 13.96 8.67
C PRO A 132 4.03 12.93 8.89
N ILE A 133 3.24 12.65 7.85
CA ILE A 133 2.24 11.57 7.87
C ILE A 133 2.86 10.33 7.22
N ASP A 134 2.89 9.23 7.96
CA ASP A 134 3.33 7.93 7.45
C ASP A 134 2.23 7.27 6.62
N VAL A 135 2.51 7.09 5.32
CA VAL A 135 1.64 6.42 4.36
C VAL A 135 2.36 5.20 3.75
N LYS A 136 3.50 4.78 4.32
CA LYS A 136 4.26 3.64 3.78
C LYS A 136 3.45 2.36 3.83
N GLU A 137 3.64 1.50 2.85
CA GLU A 137 3.01 0.19 2.73
C GLU A 137 3.31 -0.68 3.96
N THR A 138 4.55 -0.62 4.44
CA THR A 138 5.00 -1.33 5.65
C THR A 138 4.21 -0.93 6.90
N SER A 139 3.67 0.29 6.95
CA SER A 139 2.77 0.76 8.01
C SER A 139 1.30 0.48 7.68
N THR A 140 0.82 0.94 6.53
CA THR A 140 -0.60 0.88 6.15
C THR A 140 -1.10 -0.55 6.05
N ARG A 141 -0.27 -1.52 5.66
CA ARG A 141 -0.69 -2.93 5.58
C ARG A 141 -0.49 -3.73 6.87
N ASN A 142 -0.09 -3.11 7.97
CA ASN A 142 0.23 -3.82 9.21
C ASN A 142 -0.45 -3.28 10.47
N LYS A 143 -0.83 -2.00 10.47
CA LYS A 143 -1.48 -1.33 11.60
C LYS A 143 -2.43 -0.23 11.11
N PRO A 144 -3.41 0.17 11.93
CA PRO A 144 -4.14 1.42 11.68
C PRO A 144 -3.16 2.58 11.68
N THR A 145 -3.21 3.40 10.63
CA THR A 145 -2.35 4.58 10.45
C THR A 145 -3.15 5.86 10.63
N TYR A 146 -2.47 6.97 10.91
CA TYR A 146 -3.12 8.28 10.97
C TYR A 146 -3.85 8.60 9.66
N PHE A 147 -3.20 8.38 8.51
CA PHE A 147 -3.79 8.60 7.20
C PHE A 147 -5.00 7.69 6.94
N GLY A 148 -4.88 6.39 7.22
CA GLY A 148 -5.99 5.45 7.06
C GLY A 148 -7.18 5.74 7.97
N GLN A 149 -6.93 6.12 9.23
CA GLN A 149 -7.99 6.56 10.14
C GLN A 149 -8.64 7.87 9.67
N MET A 150 -7.88 8.81 9.12
CA MET A 150 -8.42 10.06 8.57
C MET A 150 -9.37 9.77 7.40
N ILE A 151 -9.02 8.84 6.50
CA ILE A 151 -9.93 8.37 5.43
C ILE A 151 -11.20 7.75 6.04
N ALA A 152 -11.05 6.81 6.97
CA ALA A 152 -12.22 6.13 7.56
C ALA A 152 -13.14 7.08 8.36
N ARG A 153 -12.59 8.09 9.03
CA ARG A 153 -13.37 9.16 9.68
C ARG A 153 -14.09 10.03 8.66
N ALA A 154 -13.46 10.33 7.53
CA ALA A 154 -14.14 11.00 6.43
C ALA A 154 -15.35 10.15 6.00
N MET A 155 -15.17 8.84 5.76
CA MET A 155 -16.27 7.94 5.39
C MET A 155 -17.46 8.05 6.37
N LEU A 156 -17.19 8.01 7.70
CA LEU A 156 -18.22 8.21 8.73
C LEU A 156 -18.89 9.59 8.66
N ARG A 157 -18.16 10.64 8.31
CA ARG A 157 -18.74 11.98 8.15
C ARG A 157 -19.76 12.04 7.02
N ALA A 158 -19.53 11.30 5.94
CA ALA A 158 -20.48 11.21 4.81
C ALA A 158 -21.58 10.16 5.04
N ALA A 159 -21.36 9.19 5.93
CA ALA A 159 -22.30 8.15 6.35
C ALA A 159 -22.64 8.30 7.85
N PRO A 160 -23.35 9.38 8.26
CA PRO A 160 -23.49 9.75 9.67
C PRO A 160 -24.33 8.77 10.50
N LYS A 161 -25.02 7.82 9.86
CA LYS A 161 -25.76 6.76 10.53
C LYS A 161 -24.86 5.56 10.87
N SER A 162 -23.70 5.43 10.23
CA SER A 162 -22.81 4.29 10.42
C SER A 162 -22.12 4.37 11.77
N GLU A 163 -22.05 3.23 12.46
CA GLU A 163 -21.41 3.11 13.76
C GLU A 163 -19.89 3.04 13.64
N CYS A 164 -19.40 2.43 12.56
CA CYS A 164 -18.01 2.33 12.18
C CYS A 164 -17.82 2.37 10.66
N ALA A 165 -16.58 2.62 10.24
CA ALA A 165 -16.19 2.53 8.85
C ALA A 165 -14.87 1.80 8.70
N PHE A 166 -14.72 1.04 7.61
CA PHE A 166 -13.46 0.38 7.29
C PHE A 166 -13.27 0.17 5.79
N PHE A 167 -12.01 0.09 5.36
CA PHE A 167 -11.64 -0.19 3.97
C PHE A 167 -10.31 -0.95 3.93
N ASN A 168 -10.03 -1.66 2.85
CA ASN A 168 -8.78 -2.38 2.67
C ASN A 168 -7.61 -1.43 2.34
N SER A 169 -6.46 -1.66 2.97
CA SER A 169 -5.23 -0.86 2.84
C SER A 169 -4.65 -0.91 1.43
N GLY A 170 -5.00 -1.93 0.65
CA GLY A 170 -4.68 -2.02 -0.77
C GLY A 170 -5.23 -0.86 -1.60
N SER A 171 -6.23 -0.13 -1.08
CA SER A 171 -6.74 1.12 -1.66
C SER A 171 -5.76 2.28 -1.52
N ILE A 172 -4.88 2.26 -0.52
CA ILE A 172 -3.81 3.25 -0.33
C ILE A 172 -2.60 2.78 -1.15
N ARG A 173 -2.24 3.55 -2.17
CA ARG A 173 -1.21 3.19 -3.17
C ARG A 173 0.08 3.97 -3.03
N MET A 174 0.08 5.01 -2.21
CA MET A 174 1.30 5.72 -1.83
C MET A 174 2.12 4.85 -0.88
N ASP A 175 3.44 4.88 -1.05
CA ASP A 175 4.41 4.23 -0.16
C ASP A 175 5.47 5.25 0.30
N ASP A 176 5.04 6.27 1.05
CA ASP A 176 5.85 7.46 1.30
C ASP A 176 5.50 8.15 2.63
N MET A 177 6.30 9.16 2.99
CA MET A 177 5.99 10.11 4.05
C MET A 177 5.49 11.41 3.43
N ILE A 178 4.32 11.90 3.83
CA ILE A 178 3.86 13.23 3.42
C ILE A 178 4.44 14.25 4.40
N GLU A 179 5.28 15.15 3.90
CA GLU A 179 5.98 16.14 4.71
C GLU A 179 5.50 17.55 4.42
N LYS A 180 5.55 18.41 5.46
CA LYS A 180 5.31 19.88 5.42
C LYS A 180 3.88 20.29 5.05
N GLN A 181 3.29 19.72 4.01
CA GLN A 181 1.98 20.06 3.50
C GLN A 181 1.28 18.84 2.90
N LEU A 182 -0.05 18.83 2.98
CA LEU A 182 -0.93 17.87 2.34
C LEU A 182 -1.75 18.62 1.30
N SER A 183 -1.66 18.21 0.03
CA SER A 183 -2.41 18.78 -1.10
C SER A 183 -3.50 17.81 -1.61
N GLN A 184 -4.35 18.26 -2.53
CA GLN A 184 -5.23 17.31 -3.24
C GLN A 184 -4.40 16.31 -4.07
N TYR A 185 -3.29 16.73 -4.66
CA TYR A 185 -2.39 15.83 -5.38
C TYR A 185 -1.96 14.63 -4.52
N ASP A 186 -1.63 14.87 -3.25
CA ASP A 186 -1.27 13.80 -2.31
C ASP A 186 -2.42 12.82 -2.06
N ILE A 187 -3.65 13.32 -1.95
CA ILE A 187 -4.85 12.46 -1.84
C ILE A 187 -5.02 11.61 -3.10
N LEU A 188 -4.88 12.22 -4.28
CA LEU A 188 -5.10 11.56 -5.55
C LEU A 188 -4.05 10.48 -5.83
N ARG A 189 -2.77 10.74 -5.56
CA ARG A 189 -1.71 9.72 -5.70
C ARG A 189 -1.82 8.63 -4.64
N ALA A 190 -2.33 8.94 -3.46
CA ALA A 190 -2.57 7.94 -2.42
C ALA A 190 -3.78 7.06 -2.73
N LEU A 191 -4.83 7.58 -3.37
CA LEU A 191 -6.08 6.88 -3.70
C LEU A 191 -6.37 6.93 -5.22
N PRO A 192 -5.50 6.42 -6.10
CA PRO A 192 -5.58 6.69 -7.54
C PRO A 192 -6.86 6.16 -8.21
N TYR A 193 -7.46 5.11 -7.65
CA TYR A 193 -8.66 4.49 -8.20
C TYR A 193 -9.97 5.18 -7.79
N GLY A 194 -9.94 6.00 -6.72
CA GLY A 194 -11.17 6.53 -6.13
C GLY A 194 -12.11 5.42 -5.67
N GLY A 195 -13.33 5.42 -6.19
CA GLY A 195 -14.37 4.46 -5.84
C GLY A 195 -15.31 4.99 -4.76
N GLY A 196 -16.53 4.48 -4.78
CA GLY A 196 -17.58 4.91 -3.86
C GLY A 196 -17.46 4.24 -2.48
N ILE A 197 -18.16 4.81 -1.51
CA ILE A 197 -18.44 4.12 -0.25
C ILE A 197 -19.85 3.56 -0.25
N VAL A 198 -20.06 2.51 0.53
CA VAL A 198 -21.29 1.76 0.64
C VAL A 198 -21.68 1.67 2.10
N GLU A 199 -22.89 2.10 2.42
CA GLU A 199 -23.51 1.85 3.72
C GLU A 199 -24.27 0.52 3.67
N LEU A 200 -24.20 -0.29 4.72
CA LEU A 200 -24.94 -1.54 4.82
C LEU A 200 -25.17 -1.94 6.28
N ASP A 201 -26.10 -2.86 6.49
CA ASP A 201 -26.33 -3.51 7.77
C ASP A 201 -25.78 -4.94 7.75
N MET A 202 -25.12 -5.35 8.84
CA MET A 202 -24.62 -6.71 9.01
C MET A 202 -24.70 -7.17 10.47
N PRO A 203 -24.90 -8.48 10.74
CA PRO A 203 -24.85 -8.98 12.11
C PRO A 203 -23.43 -8.89 12.66
N GLY A 204 -23.30 -8.67 13.98
CA GLY A 204 -22.02 -8.58 14.67
C GLY A 204 -21.11 -9.79 14.47
N SER A 205 -21.68 -10.99 14.29
CA SER A 205 -20.92 -12.19 13.96
C SER A 205 -20.16 -12.05 12.63
N LEU A 206 -20.80 -11.50 11.60
CA LEU A 206 -20.14 -11.24 10.31
C LEU A 206 -19.15 -10.09 10.44
N LEU A 207 -19.47 -9.04 11.19
CA LEU A 207 -18.55 -7.90 11.41
C LEU A 207 -17.26 -8.37 12.07
N SER A 208 -17.36 -9.14 13.17
CA SER A 208 -16.19 -9.74 13.82
C SER A 208 -15.38 -10.63 12.89
N LYS A 209 -16.05 -11.41 12.02
CA LYS A 209 -15.37 -12.26 11.02
C LYS A 209 -14.60 -11.42 9.99
N VAL A 210 -15.17 -10.31 9.52
CA VAL A 210 -14.52 -9.39 8.58
C VAL A 210 -13.31 -8.72 9.23
N LEU A 211 -13.46 -8.21 10.46
CA LEU A 211 -12.36 -7.56 11.19
C LEU A 211 -11.22 -8.53 11.48
N GLU A 212 -11.52 -9.77 11.85
CA GLU A 212 -10.50 -10.80 12.09
C GLU A 212 -9.79 -11.21 10.79
N ALA A 213 -10.53 -11.37 9.68
CA ALA A 213 -9.94 -11.61 8.36
C ALA A 213 -9.02 -10.46 7.93
N GLY A 214 -9.48 -9.21 8.12
CA GLY A 214 -8.68 -8.02 7.90
C GLY A 214 -7.40 -7.98 8.74
N TRP A 215 -7.48 -8.38 10.01
CA TRP A 215 -6.32 -8.46 10.89
C TRP A 215 -5.31 -9.55 10.45
N ASN A 216 -5.81 -10.66 9.92
CA ASN A 216 -4.96 -11.74 9.40
C ASN A 216 -4.32 -11.41 8.04
N ASN A 217 -4.77 -10.34 7.37
CA ASN A 217 -4.18 -9.82 6.14
C ASN A 217 -3.01 -8.85 6.37
N LYS A 218 -2.36 -8.86 7.53
CA LYS A 218 -1.11 -8.13 7.73
C LYS A 218 -0.11 -8.42 6.61
N SER A 219 0.63 -7.41 6.18
CA SER A 219 1.50 -7.36 5.00
C SER A 219 0.80 -7.44 3.63
N LYS A 220 -0.53 -7.59 3.59
CA LYS A 220 -1.32 -7.71 2.36
C LYS A 220 -2.28 -6.53 2.18
N GLY A 221 -2.77 -6.35 0.96
CA GLY A 221 -3.74 -5.30 0.64
C GLY A 221 -5.03 -5.39 1.47
N GLY A 222 -5.47 -6.59 1.83
CA GLY A 222 -6.66 -6.82 2.62
C GLY A 222 -6.59 -6.42 4.10
N PHE A 223 -5.47 -5.89 4.60
CA PHE A 223 -5.43 -5.33 5.96
C PHE A 223 -6.40 -4.15 6.05
N LEU A 224 -7.25 -4.09 7.08
CA LEU A 224 -8.25 -3.03 7.16
C LEU A 224 -7.70 -1.76 7.83
N GLN A 225 -8.03 -0.60 7.29
CA GLN A 225 -7.99 0.69 7.97
C GLN A 225 -9.41 1.03 8.44
N TRP A 226 -9.55 1.71 9.57
CA TRP A 226 -10.88 1.87 10.18
C TRP A 226 -11.04 3.11 11.05
N ALA A 227 -12.31 3.43 11.34
CA ALA A 227 -12.73 4.40 12.34
C ALA A 227 -13.78 3.77 13.27
N ASN A 228 -13.76 4.17 14.54
CA ASN A 228 -14.63 3.66 15.62
C ASN A 228 -14.52 2.15 15.91
N ILE A 229 -13.42 1.52 15.49
CA ILE A 229 -13.10 0.11 15.74
C ILE A 229 -11.83 0.03 16.61
N GLU A 230 -11.83 -0.83 17.60
CA GLU A 230 -10.67 -1.14 18.44
C GLU A 230 -10.50 -2.66 18.56
N ARG A 231 -9.25 -3.12 18.65
CA ARG A 231 -8.91 -4.48 19.04
C ARG A 231 -8.14 -4.45 20.34
N THR A 232 -8.70 -5.03 21.39
CA THR A 232 -8.04 -5.09 22.70
C THR A 232 -6.84 -6.05 22.67
N PRO A 233 -5.91 -5.97 23.65
CA PRO A 233 -4.82 -6.94 23.79
C PRO A 233 -5.29 -8.40 23.98
N LYS A 234 -6.55 -8.60 24.41
CA LYS A 234 -7.20 -9.92 24.54
C LYS A 234 -7.88 -10.38 23.24
N TYR A 235 -7.61 -9.71 22.13
CA TYR A 235 -8.15 -10.02 20.80
C TYR A 235 -9.67 -9.83 20.69
N ILE A 236 -10.26 -9.00 21.55
CA ILE A 236 -11.68 -8.65 21.50
C ILE A 236 -11.86 -7.41 20.63
N TRP A 237 -12.84 -7.46 19.73
CA TRP A 237 -13.21 -6.35 18.85
C TRP A 237 -14.29 -5.48 19.49
N LEU A 238 -14.07 -4.16 19.46
CA LEU A 238 -14.98 -3.16 19.99
C LEU A 238 -15.44 -2.21 18.89
N ILE A 239 -16.72 -1.81 18.95
CA ILE A 239 -17.28 -0.70 18.18
C ILE A 239 -17.69 0.39 19.15
N ASN A 240 -17.16 1.60 18.99
CA ASN A 240 -17.40 2.72 19.93
C ASN A 240 -17.14 2.34 21.41
N GLY A 241 -16.10 1.55 21.66
CA GLY A 241 -15.70 1.10 23.00
C GLY A 241 -16.55 -0.03 23.59
N LYS A 242 -17.52 -0.59 22.84
CA LYS A 242 -18.34 -1.72 23.27
C LYS A 242 -18.03 -2.97 22.48
N GLU A 243 -17.97 -4.12 23.16
CA GLU A 243 -17.75 -5.42 22.52
C GLU A 243 -18.84 -5.72 21.49
N ILE A 244 -18.43 -6.32 20.37
CA ILE A 244 -19.37 -6.67 19.30
C ILE A 244 -20.30 -7.78 19.77
N GLU A 245 -21.57 -7.44 19.95
CA GLU A 245 -22.65 -8.40 20.19
C GLU A 245 -22.97 -9.21 18.91
N PRO A 246 -22.84 -10.55 18.89
CA PRO A 246 -22.92 -11.34 17.65
C PRO A 246 -24.24 -11.23 16.88
N LYS A 247 -25.38 -11.06 17.57
CA LYS A 247 -26.72 -11.01 16.97
C LYS A 247 -27.22 -9.59 16.71
N ARG A 248 -26.51 -8.57 17.17
CA ARG A 248 -26.87 -7.17 16.95
C ARG A 248 -26.55 -6.82 15.50
N MET A 249 -27.47 -6.12 14.83
CA MET A 249 -27.21 -5.53 13.52
C MET A 249 -26.41 -4.23 13.70
N TYR A 250 -25.34 -4.08 12.93
CA TYR A 250 -24.49 -2.89 12.89
C TYR A 250 -24.64 -2.22 11.54
N HIS A 251 -24.86 -0.91 11.56
CA HIS A 251 -24.80 -0.08 10.35
C HIS A 251 -23.35 0.34 10.11
N VAL A 252 -22.77 -0.01 8.96
CA VAL A 252 -21.34 0.19 8.67
C VAL A 252 -21.13 0.85 7.31
N ALA A 253 -20.04 1.60 7.17
CA ALA A 253 -19.58 2.16 5.90
C ALA A 253 -18.30 1.47 5.42
N VAL A 254 -18.30 0.99 4.17
CA VAL A 254 -17.16 0.32 3.55
C VAL A 254 -16.83 0.91 2.18
N ASN A 255 -15.63 0.72 1.64
CA ASN A 255 -15.39 1.01 0.23
C ASN A 255 -16.05 -0.06 -0.65
N ASP A 256 -16.51 0.35 -1.84
CA ASP A 256 -17.23 -0.52 -2.79
C ASP A 256 -16.45 -1.77 -3.22
N PHE A 257 -15.12 -1.65 -3.32
CA PHE A 257 -14.21 -2.73 -3.72
C PHE A 257 -14.31 -3.94 -2.81
N LEU A 258 -14.44 -3.76 -1.49
CA LEU A 258 -14.57 -4.87 -0.55
C LEU A 258 -15.76 -5.76 -0.89
N LEU A 259 -16.86 -5.16 -1.37
CA LEU A 259 -18.08 -5.89 -1.72
C LEU A 259 -18.04 -6.59 -3.09
N THR A 260 -16.93 -6.49 -3.83
CA THR A 260 -16.72 -7.23 -5.08
C THR A 260 -16.40 -8.71 -4.84
N GLY A 261 -15.90 -9.06 -3.65
CA GLY A 261 -15.38 -10.39 -3.34
C GLY A 261 -13.98 -10.68 -3.90
N ASN A 262 -13.29 -9.67 -4.43
CA ASN A 262 -11.95 -9.82 -5.03
C ASN A 262 -10.80 -9.54 -4.05
N GLU A 263 -11.09 -9.16 -2.80
CA GLU A 263 -10.05 -8.97 -1.79
C GLU A 263 -9.66 -10.31 -1.17
N SER A 264 -8.35 -10.59 -1.14
CA SER A 264 -7.83 -11.86 -0.65
C SER A 264 -8.16 -12.04 0.83
N GLY A 265 -8.69 -13.20 1.20
CA GLY A 265 -9.10 -13.52 2.57
C GLY A 265 -10.41 -12.85 3.01
N LEU A 266 -11.05 -12.05 2.14
CA LEU A 266 -12.32 -11.36 2.37
C LEU A 266 -13.36 -11.69 1.29
N GLU A 267 -13.17 -12.76 0.52
CA GLU A 267 -14.03 -13.16 -0.60
C GLU A 267 -15.49 -13.40 -0.17
N PHE A 268 -15.68 -13.82 1.09
CA PHE A 268 -16.99 -14.04 1.69
C PHE A 268 -17.76 -12.73 1.98
N PHE A 269 -17.10 -11.58 2.04
CA PHE A 269 -17.70 -10.27 2.30
C PHE A 269 -18.06 -9.57 0.97
N SER A 270 -18.89 -10.22 0.17
CA SER A 270 -19.36 -9.66 -1.11
C SER A 270 -20.82 -9.22 -1.03
N ALA A 271 -21.27 -8.42 -2.01
CA ALA A 271 -22.67 -7.97 -2.11
C ALA A 271 -23.70 -9.12 -2.23
N LYS A 272 -23.24 -10.35 -2.51
CA LYS A 272 -24.08 -11.55 -2.59
C LYS A 272 -24.21 -12.28 -1.24
N ASN A 273 -23.51 -11.84 -0.21
CA ASN A 273 -23.58 -12.47 1.10
C ASN A 273 -25.00 -12.26 1.70
N PRO A 274 -25.72 -13.34 2.05
CA PRO A 274 -27.12 -13.27 2.47
C PRO A 274 -27.33 -12.59 3.83
N ASP A 275 -26.28 -12.44 4.64
CA ASP A 275 -26.34 -11.78 5.95
C ASP A 275 -26.26 -10.26 5.84
N LEU A 276 -25.91 -9.71 4.66
CA LEU A 276 -25.90 -8.27 4.42
C LEU A 276 -27.31 -7.76 4.11
N GLN A 277 -27.69 -6.66 4.73
CA GLN A 277 -28.98 -6.00 4.56
C GLN A 277 -28.78 -4.52 4.23
N ASN A 278 -29.81 -3.87 3.69
CA ASN A 278 -29.86 -2.41 3.47
C ASN A 278 -28.62 -1.83 2.76
N ILE A 279 -28.07 -2.56 1.77
CA ILE A 279 -26.92 -2.12 0.99
C ILE A 279 -27.30 -0.87 0.18
N ASN A 280 -26.72 0.26 0.56
CA ASN A 280 -26.95 1.58 -0.01
C ASN A 280 -25.67 2.12 -0.64
N ARG A 281 -25.68 2.29 -1.96
CA ARG A 281 -24.53 2.77 -2.75
C ARG A 281 -24.85 4.11 -3.37
N ALA A 282 -23.89 5.03 -3.31
CA ALA A 282 -23.93 6.21 -4.16
C ALA A 282 -23.78 5.80 -5.63
N LYS A 283 -24.52 6.46 -6.52
CA LYS A 283 -24.35 6.25 -7.96
C LYS A 283 -23.15 7.08 -8.43
N PRO A 284 -22.26 6.52 -9.28
CA PRO A 284 -21.09 7.25 -9.78
C PRO A 284 -21.44 8.55 -10.53
N ASP A 285 -22.61 8.63 -11.15
CA ASP A 285 -23.12 9.77 -11.92
C ASP A 285 -23.93 10.78 -11.08
N ASP A 286 -24.26 10.45 -9.82
CA ASP A 286 -24.95 11.40 -8.92
C ASP A 286 -23.95 12.41 -8.35
N LEU A 287 -23.87 13.56 -9.02
CA LEU A 287 -22.95 14.62 -8.64
C LEU A 287 -23.26 15.26 -7.27
N SER A 288 -24.46 15.03 -6.71
CA SER A 288 -24.86 15.56 -5.40
C SER A 288 -24.44 14.67 -4.23
N ASP A 289 -24.17 13.39 -4.49
CA ASP A 289 -23.76 12.44 -3.47
C ASP A 289 -22.24 12.35 -3.37
N ILE A 290 -21.66 12.88 -2.29
CA ILE A 290 -20.21 12.86 -2.06
C ILE A 290 -19.68 11.45 -1.83
N ARG A 291 -20.53 10.49 -1.45
CA ARG A 291 -20.14 9.09 -1.21
C ARG A 291 -19.73 8.38 -2.51
N ARG A 292 -19.94 8.99 -3.69
CA ARG A 292 -19.55 8.41 -4.98
C ARG A 292 -18.04 8.26 -5.18
N ASP A 293 -17.24 9.03 -4.45
CA ASP A 293 -15.79 9.02 -4.57
C ASP A 293 -15.11 9.34 -3.24
N ILE A 294 -14.39 8.36 -2.70
CA ILE A 294 -13.66 8.47 -1.44
C ILE A 294 -12.64 9.62 -1.44
N ARG A 295 -12.12 10.02 -2.62
CA ARG A 295 -11.19 11.15 -2.77
C ARG A 295 -11.88 12.49 -2.48
N LEU A 296 -13.08 12.70 -3.04
CA LEU A 296 -13.90 13.89 -2.75
C LEU A 296 -14.23 13.95 -1.26
N LEU A 297 -14.53 12.79 -0.69
CA LEU A 297 -14.94 12.60 0.69
C LEU A 297 -13.86 13.04 1.70
N ILE A 298 -12.62 12.56 1.52
CA ILE A 298 -11.50 12.98 2.38
C ILE A 298 -11.12 14.44 2.17
N ILE A 299 -11.16 14.95 0.93
CA ILE A 299 -10.88 16.36 0.63
C ILE A 299 -11.88 17.27 1.34
N ASP A 300 -13.18 16.98 1.27
CA ASP A 300 -14.23 17.73 1.96
C ASP A 300 -14.08 17.65 3.49
N TYR A 301 -13.80 16.44 4.03
CA TYR A 301 -13.55 16.24 5.45
C TYR A 301 -12.42 17.15 5.96
N ILE A 302 -11.28 17.19 5.27
CA ILE A 302 -10.14 18.02 5.66
C ILE A 302 -10.46 19.51 5.54
N LYS A 303 -11.13 19.94 4.45
CA LYS A 303 -11.56 21.34 4.24
C LYS A 303 -12.49 21.84 5.35
N LYS A 304 -13.30 20.95 5.92
CA LYS A 304 -14.20 21.24 7.06
C LYS A 304 -13.53 21.13 8.43
N GLY A 305 -12.19 21.05 8.47
CA GLY A 305 -11.42 20.99 9.72
C GLY A 305 -11.19 19.58 10.26
N GLY A 306 -11.56 18.55 9.49
CA GLY A 306 -11.30 17.16 9.84
C GLY A 306 -9.80 16.85 9.96
N ARG A 307 -9.47 15.99 10.91
CA ARG A 307 -8.12 15.50 11.23
C ARG A 307 -8.17 14.02 11.63
#